data_AF-A0A8J7CA97-F1
#
_entry.id   AF-A0A8J7CA97-F1
#
_cell.length_a   1.000
_cell.length_b   1.000
_cell.length_c   1.000
_cell.angle_alpha   90.00
_cell.angle_beta   90.00
_cell.angle_gamma   90.00
#
_symmetry.space_group_name_H-M   'P 1'
#
loop_
_entity.id
_entity.type
_entity.pdbx_description
1 polymer ?
#
loop_
_entity_poly.entity_id
_entity_poly.type
_entity_poly.pdbx_seq_one_letter_code
_entity_poly.pdbx_strand_id
1 'polypeptide(L)'
;MMLNSRELGSNGHSKHITEEQQKELLTRAKEAAASGEPGKMLEFLHRSFVLDGLTRRIALKWRSLSRDEVDDIVAKAVDILYEAIRDGKKVSKLVPYLLKTCEHKACDYYRTRQNEKPVTPDDLEHIADQSSELEDDFDRSTKELDWEEKRSRAIAIARSLIPRLGQHNVQKVMNYILDALSVDCVDISNAEIAEALGLSLDVVRQSKHRGFQRLERIVREEGLAAQMSDVVNLKRDCSEQLDEDEHELV
;
A
#
# COMPACT_ATOMS: atom_id res chain seq x y z
N MET A 1 -56.05 -19.98 -33.97
CA MET A 1 -55.39 -18.68 -34.16
C MET A 1 -54.16 -18.65 -33.27
N MET A 2 -53.00 -18.40 -33.88
CA MET A 2 -51.74 -18.12 -33.18
C MET A 2 -51.84 -16.81 -32.38
N LEU A 3 -51.15 -16.72 -31.25
CA LEU A 3 -50.11 -15.70 -31.02
C LEU A 3 -49.27 -16.07 -29.79
N ASN A 4 -48.00 -16.32 -30.07
CA ASN A 4 -46.90 -16.41 -29.11
C ASN A 4 -46.76 -15.09 -28.33
N SER A 5 -46.56 -15.17 -27.02
CA SER A 5 -45.96 -14.07 -26.23
C SER A 5 -44.79 -14.63 -25.42
N ARG A 6 -43.64 -14.49 -26.08
CA ARG A 6 -42.25 -14.41 -25.60
C ARG A 6 -42.05 -14.37 -24.08
N GLU A 7 -41.43 -15.44 -23.60
CA GLU A 7 -40.17 -15.44 -22.83
C GLU A 7 -39.82 -14.16 -22.06
N LEU A 8 -40.23 -14.13 -20.79
CA LEU A 8 -39.50 -13.44 -19.73
C LEU A 8 -38.30 -14.32 -19.32
N GLY A 9 -37.28 -14.32 -20.18
CA GLY A 9 -35.96 -14.84 -19.84
C GLY A 9 -35.23 -13.81 -18.97
N SER A 10 -35.48 -13.86 -17.66
CA SER A 10 -34.66 -13.21 -16.64
C SER A 10 -33.27 -13.86 -16.61
N ASN A 11 -32.41 -13.48 -17.54
CA ASN A 11 -30.98 -13.80 -17.47
C ASN A 11 -30.28 -12.72 -16.64
N GLY A 12 -30.23 -12.94 -15.33
CA GLY A 12 -29.24 -12.34 -14.44
C GLY A 12 -27.84 -12.83 -14.81
N HIS A 13 -27.32 -12.35 -15.94
CA HIS A 13 -25.91 -12.44 -16.25
C HIS A 13 -25.23 -11.26 -15.59
N SER A 14 -24.58 -11.51 -14.44
CA SER A 14 -23.46 -10.66 -14.02
C SER A 14 -22.54 -10.52 -15.24
N LYS A 15 -22.49 -9.33 -15.85
CA LYS A 15 -21.70 -9.08 -17.06
C LYS A 15 -20.23 -9.11 -16.65
N HIS A 16 -19.66 -10.31 -16.55
CA HIS A 16 -18.23 -10.48 -16.43
C HIS A 16 -17.60 -9.97 -17.72
N ILE A 17 -16.92 -8.83 -17.64
CA ILE A 17 -16.06 -8.36 -18.73
C ILE A 17 -14.89 -9.32 -18.88
N THR A 18 -14.47 -9.57 -20.11
CA THR A 18 -13.29 -10.42 -20.36
C THR A 18 -12.00 -9.65 -20.05
N GLU A 19 -10.89 -10.36 -19.83
CA GLU A 19 -9.58 -9.73 -19.63
C GLU A 19 -9.18 -8.85 -20.83
N GLU A 20 -9.52 -9.27 -22.05
CA GLU A 20 -9.29 -8.50 -23.27
C GLU A 20 -10.09 -7.20 -23.29
N GLN A 21 -11.37 -7.25 -22.93
CA GLN A 21 -12.23 -6.06 -22.82
C GLN A 21 -11.72 -5.10 -21.75
N GLN A 22 -11.30 -5.62 -20.60
CA GLN A 22 -10.71 -4.81 -19.55
C GLN A 22 -9.44 -4.11 -20.04
N LYS A 23 -8.55 -4.83 -20.72
CA LYS A 23 -7.31 -4.27 -21.29
C LYS A 23 -7.58 -3.20 -22.34
N GLU A 24 -8.60 -3.39 -23.18
CA GLU A 24 -9.03 -2.39 -24.16
C GLU A 24 -9.53 -1.11 -23.46
N LEU A 25 -10.42 -1.24 -22.47
CA LEU A 25 -10.92 -0.11 -21.69
C LEU A 25 -9.80 0.65 -21.00
N LEU A 26 -8.82 -0.05 -20.43
CA LEU A 26 -7.66 0.58 -19.80
C LEU A 26 -6.75 1.31 -20.81
N THR A 27 -6.63 0.78 -22.02
CA THR A 27 -5.90 1.46 -23.10
C THR A 27 -6.63 2.75 -23.50
N ARG A 28 -7.95 2.71 -23.66
CA ARG A 28 -8.76 3.90 -23.97
C ARG A 28 -8.75 4.93 -22.83
N ALA A 29 -8.75 4.48 -21.57
CA ALA A 29 -8.60 5.37 -20.42
C ALA A 29 -7.29 6.16 -20.50
N LYS A 30 -6.19 5.48 -20.83
CA LYS A 30 -4.87 6.09 -21.00
C LYS A 30 -4.84 7.12 -22.14
N GLU A 31 -5.44 6.79 -23.28
CA GLU A 31 -5.53 7.69 -24.44
C GLU A 31 -6.37 8.94 -24.13
N ALA A 32 -7.50 8.77 -23.41
CA ALA A 32 -8.33 9.88 -22.97
C ALA A 32 -7.58 10.82 -22.02
N ALA A 33 -6.81 10.27 -21.07
CA ALA A 33 -5.97 11.05 -20.17
C ALA A 33 -4.90 11.85 -20.94
N ALA A 34 -4.19 11.21 -21.88
CA ALA A 34 -3.19 11.86 -22.72
C ALA A 34 -3.79 12.96 -23.62
N SER A 35 -5.06 12.82 -23.99
CA SER A 35 -5.80 13.81 -24.78
C SER A 35 -6.42 14.93 -23.93
N GLY A 36 -6.24 14.91 -22.60
CA GLY A 36 -6.81 15.91 -21.70
C GLY A 36 -8.31 15.75 -21.46
N GLU A 37 -8.87 14.55 -21.62
CA GLU A 37 -10.31 14.27 -21.44
C GLU A 37 -10.58 13.48 -20.14
N PRO A 38 -10.60 14.14 -18.95
CA PRO A 38 -10.70 13.46 -17.66
C PRO A 38 -12.02 12.68 -17.50
N GLY A 39 -13.14 13.24 -17.99
CA GLY A 39 -14.44 12.58 -17.93
C GLY A 39 -14.48 11.24 -18.67
N LYS A 40 -13.84 11.16 -19.85
CA LYS A 40 -13.77 9.90 -20.61
C LYS A 40 -12.79 8.91 -19.97
N MET A 41 -11.68 9.39 -19.40
CA MET A 41 -10.78 8.54 -18.62
C MET A 41 -11.54 7.85 -17.47
N LEU A 42 -12.30 8.63 -16.69
CA LEU A 42 -13.11 8.12 -15.58
C LEU A 42 -14.17 7.12 -16.06
N GLU A 43 -14.86 7.42 -17.16
CA GLU A 43 -15.85 6.51 -17.74
C GLU A 43 -15.24 5.15 -18.11
N PHE A 44 -14.08 5.14 -18.77
CA PHE A 44 -13.40 3.90 -19.14
C PHE A 44 -12.86 3.14 -17.92
N LEU A 45 -12.33 3.83 -16.92
CA LEU A 45 -11.88 3.23 -15.66
C LEU A 45 -13.05 2.58 -14.91
N HIS A 46 -14.18 3.27 -14.79
CA HIS A 46 -15.39 2.74 -14.16
C HIS A 46 -15.91 1.50 -14.90
N ARG A 47 -16.03 1.57 -16.23
CA ARG A 47 -16.48 0.43 -17.05
C ARG A 47 -15.53 -0.78 -17.00
N SER A 48 -14.27 -0.56 -16.65
CA SER A 48 -13.26 -1.62 -16.49
C SER A 48 -13.34 -2.36 -15.15
N PHE A 49 -14.20 -1.92 -14.21
CA PHE A 49 -14.31 -2.44 -12.83
C PHE A 49 -13.01 -2.37 -12.00
N VAL A 50 -11.98 -1.68 -12.49
CA VAL A 50 -10.71 -1.55 -11.77
C VAL A 50 -10.87 -0.71 -10.50
N LEU A 51 -11.68 0.36 -10.55
CA LEU A 51 -11.90 1.21 -9.37
C LEU A 51 -12.61 0.45 -8.24
N ASP A 52 -13.62 -0.37 -8.57
CA ASP A 52 -14.30 -1.22 -7.58
C ASP A 52 -13.34 -2.26 -6.98
N GLY A 53 -12.49 -2.86 -7.82
CA GLY A 53 -11.47 -3.80 -7.39
C GLY A 53 -10.43 -3.16 -6.46
N LEU A 54 -9.98 -1.93 -6.78
CA LEU A 54 -9.06 -1.16 -5.95
C LEU A 54 -9.70 -0.78 -4.62
N THR A 55 -10.91 -0.21 -4.63
CA THR A 55 -11.67 0.17 -3.43
C THR A 55 -11.81 -1.02 -2.48
N ARG A 56 -12.27 -2.17 -3.00
CA ARG A 56 -12.41 -3.39 -2.19
C ARG A 56 -11.07 -3.86 -1.63
N ARG A 57 -10.01 -3.84 -2.44
CA ARG A 57 -8.67 -4.30 -2.01
C ARG A 57 -8.09 -3.38 -0.93
N ILE A 58 -8.21 -2.07 -1.09
CA ILE A 58 -7.72 -1.09 -0.11
C ILE A 58 -8.52 -1.20 1.18
N ALA A 59 -9.85 -1.25 1.12
CA ALA A 59 -10.70 -1.43 2.31
C ALA A 59 -10.37 -2.73 3.08
N LEU A 60 -10.06 -3.82 2.36
CA LEU A 60 -9.68 -5.08 2.99
C LEU A 60 -8.31 -5.03 3.67
N LYS A 61 -7.33 -4.36 3.04
CA LYS A 61 -5.97 -4.23 3.56
C LYS A 61 -5.88 -3.22 4.70
N TRP A 62 -6.59 -2.10 4.57
CA TRP A 62 -6.54 -0.98 5.50
C TRP A 62 -7.85 -0.87 6.28
N ARG A 63 -8.14 -1.86 7.11
CA ARG A 63 -9.42 -1.98 7.85
C ARG A 63 -9.70 -0.83 8.82
N SER A 64 -8.67 -0.08 9.20
CA SER A 64 -8.79 1.11 10.07
C SER A 64 -9.36 2.33 9.35
N LEU A 65 -9.38 2.31 8.00
CA LEU A 65 -9.93 3.38 7.19
C LEU A 65 -11.43 3.18 7.00
N SER A 66 -12.17 4.26 7.19
CA SER A 66 -13.58 4.36 6.83
C SER A 66 -13.77 4.25 5.32
N ARG A 67 -15.00 3.93 4.91
CA ARG A 67 -15.34 3.83 3.49
C ARG A 67 -15.08 5.14 2.74
N ASP A 68 -15.40 6.28 3.35
CA ASP A 68 -15.21 7.60 2.74
C ASP A 68 -13.71 7.90 2.54
N GLU A 69 -12.86 7.52 3.50
CA GLU A 69 -11.40 7.64 3.35
C GLU A 69 -10.85 6.76 2.23
N VAL A 70 -11.37 5.54 2.07
CA VAL A 70 -10.97 4.66 0.97
C VAL A 70 -11.40 5.25 -0.38
N ASP A 71 -12.61 5.78 -0.49
CA ASP A 71 -13.11 6.42 -1.71
C ASP A 71 -12.28 7.67 -2.06
N ASP A 72 -11.92 8.49 -1.06
CA ASP A 72 -11.00 9.63 -1.20
C ASP A 72 -9.61 9.22 -1.69
N ILE A 73 -9.06 8.12 -1.15
CA ILE A 73 -7.76 7.59 -1.55
C ILE A 73 -7.77 7.18 -3.02
N VAL A 74 -8.81 6.45 -3.44
CA VAL A 74 -8.97 6.02 -4.84
C VAL A 74 -9.14 7.23 -5.76
N ALA A 75 -9.96 8.21 -5.37
CA ALA A 75 -10.14 9.45 -6.13
C ALA A 75 -8.81 10.19 -6.33
N LYS A 76 -8.06 10.42 -5.25
CA LYS A 76 -6.73 11.07 -5.29
C LYS A 76 -5.74 10.29 -6.15
N ALA A 77 -5.76 8.95 -6.10
CA ALA A 77 -4.90 8.14 -6.94
C ALA A 77 -5.22 8.28 -8.44
N VAL A 78 -6.50 8.44 -8.78
CA VAL A 78 -6.95 8.68 -10.15
C VAL A 78 -6.56 10.07 -10.64
N ASP A 79 -6.66 11.10 -9.79
CA ASP A 79 -6.20 12.46 -10.12
C ASP A 79 -4.68 12.47 -10.39
N ILE A 80 -3.90 11.81 -9.53
CA ILE A 80 -2.45 11.67 -9.71
C ILE A 80 -2.12 10.94 -11.02
N LEU A 81 -2.84 9.86 -11.34
CA LEU A 81 -2.68 9.15 -12.61
C LEU A 81 -2.97 10.06 -13.80
N TYR A 82 -4.06 10.84 -13.76
CA TYR A 82 -4.44 11.75 -14.83
C TYR A 82 -3.35 12.78 -15.09
N GLU A 83 -2.90 13.49 -14.05
CA GLU A 83 -1.85 14.50 -14.17
C GLU A 83 -0.54 13.86 -14.65
N ALA A 84 -0.16 12.69 -14.14
CA ALA A 84 1.04 11.98 -14.60
C ALA A 84 0.99 11.67 -16.10
N ILE A 85 -0.14 11.20 -16.63
CA ILE A 85 -0.27 10.91 -18.07
C ILE A 85 -0.29 12.22 -18.87
N ARG A 86 -1.02 13.23 -18.39
CA ARG A 86 -1.15 14.54 -19.04
C ARG A 86 0.19 15.27 -19.17
N ASP A 87 1.04 15.16 -18.15
CA ASP A 87 2.40 15.71 -18.13
C ASP A 87 3.38 14.90 -19.00
N GLY A 88 2.90 13.85 -19.68
CA GLY A 88 3.72 13.00 -20.55
C GLY A 88 4.57 11.97 -19.81
N LYS A 89 4.35 11.74 -18.51
CA LYS A 89 5.05 10.68 -17.78
C LYS A 89 4.67 9.31 -18.34
N LYS A 90 5.66 8.43 -18.48
CA LYS A 90 5.48 7.10 -19.07
C LYS A 90 4.86 6.12 -18.07
N VAL A 91 3.53 6.02 -18.03
CA VAL A 91 2.82 5.00 -17.24
C VAL A 91 2.68 3.71 -18.05
N SER A 92 3.49 2.69 -17.76
CA SER A 92 3.53 1.43 -18.53
C SER A 92 2.33 0.52 -18.27
N LYS A 93 1.89 0.39 -17.02
CA LYS A 93 0.75 -0.42 -16.59
C LYS A 93 -0.14 0.39 -15.65
N LEU A 94 -1.38 0.66 -16.04
CA LEU A 94 -2.31 1.50 -15.26
C LEU A 94 -2.67 0.88 -13.90
N VAL A 95 -3.08 -0.39 -13.88
CA VAL A 95 -3.58 -1.03 -12.65
C VAL A 95 -2.52 -1.11 -11.55
N PRO A 96 -1.28 -1.58 -11.81
CA PRO A 96 -0.22 -1.56 -10.81
C PRO A 96 0.15 -0.15 -10.36
N TYR A 97 0.12 0.83 -11.27
CA TYR A 97 0.37 2.22 -10.92
C TYR A 97 -0.68 2.74 -9.93
N LEU A 98 -1.97 2.59 -10.26
CA LEU A 98 -3.07 3.00 -9.37
C LEU A 98 -3.01 2.30 -8.02
N LEU A 99 -2.73 0.99 -8.00
CA LEU A 99 -2.59 0.25 -6.75
C LEU A 99 -1.46 0.83 -5.90
N LYS A 100 -0.28 1.03 -6.47
CA LYS A 100 0.87 1.64 -5.77
C LYS A 100 0.51 3.03 -5.23
N THR A 101 -0.15 3.86 -6.04
CA THR A 101 -0.57 5.20 -5.60
C THR A 101 -1.62 5.15 -4.48
N CYS A 102 -2.58 4.22 -4.56
CA CYS A 102 -3.57 4.02 -3.49
C CYS A 102 -2.91 3.57 -2.18
N GLU A 103 -1.96 2.63 -2.24
CA GLU A 103 -1.25 2.13 -1.06
C GLU A 103 -0.41 3.24 -0.40
N HIS A 104 0.27 4.07 -1.20
CA HIS A 104 0.97 5.26 -0.70
C HIS A 104 -0.01 6.23 -0.04
N LYS A 105 -1.15 6.51 -0.67
CA LYS A 105 -2.15 7.44 -0.10
C LYS A 105 -2.81 6.90 1.17
N ALA A 106 -3.04 5.59 1.26
CA ALA A 106 -3.52 4.96 2.48
C ALA A 106 -2.51 5.06 3.63
N CYS A 107 -1.22 4.85 3.33
CA CYS A 107 -0.12 5.14 4.25
C CYS A 107 -0.13 6.60 4.74
N ASP A 108 -0.26 7.57 3.83
CA ASP A 108 -0.30 9.00 4.18
C ASP A 108 -1.47 9.32 5.12
N TYR A 109 -2.66 8.79 4.85
CA TYR A 109 -3.83 8.94 5.71
C TYR A 109 -3.59 8.36 7.10
N TYR A 110 -3.09 7.13 7.18
CA TYR A 110 -2.78 6.49 8.44
C TYR A 110 -1.76 7.31 9.26
N ARG A 111 -0.71 7.81 8.61
CA ARG A 111 0.31 8.65 9.25
C ARG A 111 -0.24 9.99 9.73
N THR A 112 -1.07 10.64 8.92
CA THR A 112 -1.72 11.90 9.29
C THR A 112 -2.57 11.71 10.55
N ARG A 113 -3.37 10.64 10.59
CA ARG A 113 -4.20 10.27 11.75
C ARG A 113 -3.40 9.94 13.01
N GLN A 114 -2.22 9.33 12.88
CA GLN A 114 -1.32 9.07 14.01
C GLN A 114 -0.61 10.33 14.52
N ASN A 115 -0.32 11.28 13.62
CA ASN A 115 0.35 12.53 13.94
C ASN A 115 -0.61 13.64 14.42
N GLU A 116 -1.91 13.49 14.15
CA GLU A 116 -2.98 14.24 14.80
C GLU A 116 -2.99 13.90 16.30
N LYS A 117 -2.23 14.66 17.07
CA LYS A 117 -2.29 14.60 18.53
C LYS A 117 -3.73 14.89 18.95
N PRO A 118 -4.39 14.05 19.76
CA PRO A 118 -5.68 14.41 20.35
C PRO A 118 -5.47 15.69 21.14
N VAL A 119 -6.16 16.75 20.73
CA VAL A 119 -6.08 18.07 21.36
C VAL A 119 -6.87 18.08 22.67
N THR A 120 -7.78 17.12 22.85
CA THR A 120 -8.63 17.04 24.03
C THR A 120 -8.73 15.63 24.63
N PRO A 121 -8.83 15.50 25.98
CA PRO A 121 -9.00 14.21 26.67
C PRO A 121 -10.24 13.41 26.24
N ASP A 122 -11.26 14.08 25.70
CA ASP A 122 -12.50 13.45 25.23
C ASP A 122 -12.34 12.71 23.88
N ASP A 123 -11.27 12.98 23.11
CA ASP A 123 -11.02 12.32 21.82
C ASP A 123 -10.54 10.86 21.97
N LEU A 124 -10.23 10.43 23.20
CA LEU A 124 -9.80 9.07 23.51
C LEU A 124 -10.97 8.06 23.51
N GLU A 125 -12.23 8.52 23.60
CA GLU A 125 -13.41 7.64 23.62
C GLU A 125 -13.79 7.10 22.23
N HIS A 126 -13.19 7.61 21.14
CA HIS A 126 -13.45 7.19 19.77
C HIS A 126 -12.34 6.37 19.11
N ILE A 127 -11.31 5.98 19.86
CA ILE A 127 -10.37 4.95 19.39
C ILE A 127 -11.08 3.60 19.55
N ALA A 128 -11.85 3.25 18.52
CA ALA A 128 -12.57 1.98 18.48
C ALA A 128 -11.58 0.82 18.70
N ASP A 129 -11.84 0.04 19.74
CA ASP A 129 -11.17 -1.23 20.01
C ASP A 129 -11.50 -2.20 18.87
N GLN A 130 -10.55 -2.40 17.96
CA GLN A 130 -10.72 -3.22 16.74
C GLN A 130 -10.78 -4.74 17.04
N SER A 131 -11.00 -5.13 18.29
CA SER A 131 -11.07 -6.54 18.71
C SER A 131 -12.46 -7.16 18.63
N SER A 132 -13.51 -6.39 18.33
CA SER A 132 -14.89 -6.92 18.27
C SER A 132 -15.62 -6.56 16.98
N GLU A 133 -15.40 -7.33 15.93
CA GLU A 133 -16.40 -7.66 14.90
C GLU A 133 -15.84 -8.79 14.02
N LEU A 134 -15.82 -9.98 14.61
CA LEU A 134 -15.72 -11.25 13.91
C LEU A 134 -17.14 -11.65 13.49
N GLU A 135 -17.41 -11.76 12.20
CA GLU A 135 -17.86 -13.00 11.54
C GLU A 135 -18.24 -12.77 10.07
N ASP A 136 -17.93 -13.80 9.28
CA ASP A 136 -18.33 -14.09 7.90
C ASP A 136 -17.93 -13.12 6.80
N ASP A 137 -16.90 -13.48 6.02
CA ASP A 137 -17.09 -14.33 4.83
C ASP A 137 -15.73 -14.46 4.09
N PHE A 138 -15.63 -15.48 3.24
CA PHE A 138 -14.58 -15.74 2.24
C PHE A 138 -13.35 -16.60 2.60
N ASP A 139 -13.49 -17.85 2.17
CA ASP A 139 -12.52 -18.64 1.39
C ASP A 139 -11.57 -17.80 0.50
N ARG A 140 -10.49 -17.30 1.10
CA ARG A 140 -9.29 -16.80 0.40
C ARG A 140 -8.03 -17.35 1.03
N SER A 141 -7.54 -18.42 0.40
CA SER A 141 -6.19 -18.98 0.43
C SER A 141 -5.40 -18.88 1.74
N THR A 142 -5.19 -20.03 2.37
CA THR A 142 -4.25 -20.38 3.45
C THR A 142 -2.80 -19.84 3.34
N LYS A 143 -2.44 -19.16 2.25
CA LYS A 143 -1.11 -18.53 2.05
C LYS A 143 -1.00 -17.10 2.59
N GLU A 144 -2.08 -16.32 2.60
CA GLU A 144 -2.04 -14.92 3.11
C GLU A 144 -1.95 -14.89 4.64
N LEU A 145 -2.69 -15.76 5.34
CA LEU A 145 -2.60 -15.92 6.79
C LEU A 145 -1.18 -16.34 7.25
N ASP A 146 -0.53 -17.21 6.49
CA ASP A 146 0.84 -17.68 6.76
C ASP A 146 1.88 -16.55 6.58
N TRP A 147 1.66 -15.64 5.62
CA TRP A 147 2.54 -14.49 5.42
C TRP A 147 2.40 -13.45 6.53
N GLU A 148 1.18 -13.15 6.96
CA GLU A 148 0.92 -12.13 7.97
C GLU A 148 1.46 -12.56 9.36
N GLU A 149 1.26 -13.83 9.73
CA GLU A 149 1.87 -14.41 10.93
C GLU A 149 3.41 -14.41 10.88
N LYS A 150 3.99 -14.74 9.72
CA LYS A 150 5.44 -14.68 9.50
C LYS A 150 5.99 -13.27 9.60
N ARG A 151 5.29 -12.29 9.02
CA ARG A 151 5.65 -10.87 9.07
C ARG A 151 5.64 -10.36 10.52
N SER A 152 4.55 -10.56 11.26
CA SER A 152 4.46 -10.13 12.66
C SER A 152 5.55 -10.77 13.51
N ARG A 153 5.86 -12.05 13.28
CA ARG A 153 6.95 -12.75 13.97
C ARG A 153 8.32 -12.17 13.60
N ALA A 154 8.58 -11.90 12.32
CA ALA A 154 9.82 -11.29 11.86
C ALA A 154 10.02 -9.88 12.45
N ILE A 155 8.96 -9.07 12.53
CA ILE A 155 9.00 -7.75 13.15
C ILE A 155 9.27 -7.85 14.65
N ALA A 156 8.62 -8.79 15.36
CA ALA A 156 8.85 -9.00 16.78
C ALA A 156 10.30 -9.40 17.08
N ILE A 157 10.89 -10.28 16.26
CA ILE A 157 12.30 -10.65 16.34
C ILE A 157 13.18 -9.43 16.04
N ALA A 158 12.92 -8.72 14.95
CA ALA A 158 13.73 -7.55 14.60
C ALA A 158 13.70 -6.49 15.73
N ARG A 159 12.54 -6.24 16.35
CA ARG A 159 12.39 -5.32 17.49
C ARG A 159 13.20 -5.76 18.71
N SER A 160 13.24 -7.06 19.04
CA SER A 160 14.03 -7.55 20.17
C SER A 160 15.55 -7.38 19.96
N LEU A 161 16.00 -7.32 18.70
CA LEU A 161 17.40 -7.14 18.33
C LEU A 161 17.84 -5.67 18.23
N ILE A 162 16.91 -4.72 18.11
CA ILE A 162 17.23 -3.28 17.95
C ILE A 162 18.18 -2.75 19.05
N PRO A 163 17.96 -3.02 20.35
CA PRO A 163 18.86 -2.53 21.40
C PRO A 163 20.32 -2.93 21.20
N ARG A 164 20.59 -4.00 20.45
CA ARG A 164 21.94 -4.54 20.19
C ARG A 164 22.61 -3.94 18.95
N LEU A 165 21.92 -3.09 18.18
CA LEU A 165 22.49 -2.41 17.02
C LEU A 165 23.51 -1.32 17.39
N GLY A 166 23.57 -0.94 18.68
CA GLY A 166 24.55 -0.01 19.25
C GLY A 166 24.19 1.47 19.09
N GLN A 167 24.38 2.05 17.91
CA GLN A 167 24.25 3.50 17.72
C GLN A 167 22.81 3.98 17.85
N HIS A 168 22.58 5.03 18.66
CA HIS A 168 21.24 5.58 18.94
C HIS A 168 20.46 5.96 17.67
N ASN A 169 21.11 6.63 16.72
CA ASN A 169 20.46 7.02 15.46
C ASN A 169 20.07 5.82 14.59
N VAL A 170 20.89 4.76 14.61
CA VAL A 170 20.57 3.50 13.92
C VAL A 170 19.36 2.85 14.56
N GLN A 171 19.29 2.81 15.89
CA GLN A 171 18.15 2.24 16.61
C GLN A 171 16.86 3.01 16.33
N LYS A 172 16.89 4.35 16.37
CA LYS A 172 15.74 5.20 16.05
C LYS A 172 15.22 4.98 14.63
N VAL A 173 16.12 4.98 13.64
CA VAL A 173 15.76 4.76 12.24
C VAL A 173 15.18 3.36 12.04
N MET A 174 15.77 2.32 12.65
CA MET A 174 15.25 0.96 12.53
C MET A 174 13.91 0.78 13.24
N ASN A 175 13.69 1.40 14.42
CA ASN A 175 12.39 1.38 15.09
C ASN A 175 11.31 2.00 14.20
N TYR A 176 11.58 3.19 13.64
CA TYR A 176 10.63 3.86 12.75
C TYR A 176 10.25 2.99 11.54
N ILE A 177 11.25 2.35 10.91
CA ILE A 177 11.02 1.44 9.79
C ILE A 177 10.17 0.23 10.20
N LEU A 178 10.48 -0.40 11.34
CA LEU A 178 9.70 -1.55 11.83
C LEU A 178 8.27 -1.16 12.24
N ASP A 179 8.07 0.04 12.78
CA ASP A 179 6.75 0.54 13.16
C ASP A 179 5.88 0.74 11.93
N ALA A 180 6.41 1.38 10.88
CA ALA A 180 5.72 1.50 9.61
C ALA A 180 5.48 0.14 8.92
N LEU A 181 6.44 -0.80 9.01
CA LEU A 181 6.23 -2.17 8.55
C LEU A 181 5.18 -2.94 9.38
N SER A 182 4.96 -2.60 10.65
CA SER A 182 3.94 -3.25 11.47
C SER A 182 2.51 -2.87 11.11
N VAL A 183 2.35 -1.77 10.36
CA VAL A 183 1.07 -1.24 9.88
C VAL A 183 0.94 -1.36 8.36
N ASP A 184 1.66 -2.30 7.76
CA ASP A 184 1.64 -2.55 6.31
C ASP A 184 2.08 -1.36 5.43
N CYS A 185 2.74 -0.38 6.02
CA CYS A 185 3.27 0.78 5.32
C CYS A 185 4.72 0.56 4.89
N VAL A 186 4.90 0.01 3.69
CA VAL A 186 6.21 -0.41 3.17
C VAL A 186 6.98 0.73 2.49
N ASP A 187 6.27 1.77 2.02
CA ASP A 187 6.85 2.90 1.31
C ASP A 187 7.25 4.03 2.28
N ILE A 188 8.49 3.99 2.76
CA ILE A 188 9.06 5.02 3.64
C ILE A 188 10.30 5.63 2.98
N SER A 189 10.18 6.90 2.61
CA SER A 189 11.30 7.63 2.01
C SER A 189 12.35 8.03 3.05
N ASN A 190 13.60 8.24 2.62
CA ASN A 190 14.63 8.74 3.52
C ASN A 190 14.33 10.17 4.03
N ALA A 191 13.65 10.97 3.21
CA ALA A 191 13.24 12.34 3.55
C ALA A 191 12.23 12.36 4.70
N GLU A 192 11.25 11.45 4.65
CA GLU A 192 10.26 11.30 5.69
C GLU A 192 10.90 10.85 7.02
N ILE A 193 11.78 9.84 6.99
CA ILE A 193 12.48 9.39 8.21
C ILE A 193 13.33 10.54 8.79
N ALA A 194 13.95 11.33 7.91
CA ALA A 194 14.78 12.47 8.30
C ALA A 194 13.93 13.54 9.01
N GLU A 195 12.78 13.90 8.43
CA GLU A 195 11.82 14.83 9.01
C GLU A 195 11.27 14.32 10.36
N ALA A 196 10.74 13.09 10.39
CA ALA A 196 10.11 12.53 11.57
C ALA A 196 11.08 12.39 12.77
N LEU A 197 12.35 12.10 12.50
CA LEU A 197 13.37 11.89 13.55
C LEU A 197 14.23 13.13 13.81
N GLY A 198 14.06 14.22 13.05
CA GLY A 198 14.92 15.41 13.13
C GLY A 198 16.38 15.11 12.76
N LEU A 199 16.61 14.25 11.77
CA LEU A 199 17.92 13.84 11.28
C LEU A 199 18.19 14.41 9.88
N SER A 200 19.45 14.43 9.44
CA SER A 200 19.75 14.72 8.03
C SER A 200 19.53 13.48 7.15
N LEU A 201 19.23 13.72 5.87
CA LEU A 201 19.09 12.66 4.85
C LEU A 201 20.29 11.70 4.83
N ASP A 202 21.51 12.23 4.91
CA ASP A 202 22.73 11.42 4.90
C ASP A 202 22.87 10.55 6.16
N VAL A 203 22.48 11.08 7.32
CA VAL A 203 22.44 10.32 8.57
C VAL A 203 21.42 9.20 8.49
N VAL A 204 20.25 9.44 7.89
CA VAL A 204 19.22 8.41 7.67
C VAL A 204 19.73 7.33 6.72
N ARG A 205 20.25 7.69 5.54
CA ARG A 205 20.81 6.74 4.56
C ARG A 205 21.87 5.85 5.18
N GLN A 206 22.83 6.44 5.89
CA GLN A 206 23.89 5.71 6.55
C GLN A 206 23.35 4.83 7.70
N SER A 207 22.38 5.33 8.47
CA SER A 207 21.79 4.60 9.58
C SER A 207 20.94 3.41 9.11
N LYS A 208 20.15 3.58 8.05
CA LYS A 208 19.36 2.53 7.40
C LYS A 208 20.28 1.42 6.88
N HIS A 209 21.32 1.77 6.11
CA HIS A 209 22.29 0.81 5.59
C HIS A 209 23.01 0.02 6.70
N ARG A 210 23.56 0.74 7.70
CA ARG A 210 24.25 0.11 8.84
C ARG A 210 23.30 -0.72 9.72
N GLY A 211 22.07 -0.25 9.89
CA GLY A 211 21.03 -0.94 10.66
C GLY A 211 20.73 -2.32 10.08
N PHE A 212 20.41 -2.40 8.79
CA PHE A 212 20.18 -3.67 8.12
C PHE A 212 21.40 -4.59 8.14
N GLN A 213 22.60 -4.09 7.86
CA GLN A 213 23.82 -4.90 7.92
C GLN A 213 24.08 -5.48 9.32
N ARG A 214 23.88 -4.68 10.37
CA ARG A 214 24.07 -5.13 11.75
C ARG A 214 23.00 -6.10 12.19
N LEU A 215 21.74 -5.85 11.82
CA LEU A 215 20.63 -6.77 12.08
C LEU A 215 20.90 -8.12 11.41
N GLU A 216 21.31 -8.13 10.14
CA GLU A 216 21.65 -9.33 9.39
C GLU A 216 22.78 -10.13 10.07
N ARG A 217 23.80 -9.43 10.57
CA ARG A 217 24.89 -10.06 11.33
C ARG A 217 24.41 -10.68 12.64
N ILE A 218 23.61 -9.95 13.44
CA ILE A 218 23.11 -10.44 14.74
C ILE A 218 22.20 -11.66 14.54
N VAL A 219 21.30 -11.61 13.56
CA VAL A 219 20.42 -12.75 13.20
C VAL A 219 21.23 -13.99 12.84
N ARG A 220 22.35 -13.82 12.11
CA ARG A 220 23.27 -14.92 11.76
C ARG A 220 24.00 -15.47 12.99
N GLU A 221 24.48 -14.59 13.87
CA GLU A 221 25.18 -14.96 15.11
C GLU A 221 24.28 -15.73 16.09
N GLU A 222 22.97 -15.45 16.09
CA GLU A 222 21.99 -16.14 16.95
C GLU A 222 21.45 -17.44 16.38
N GLY A 223 21.92 -17.87 15.20
CA GLY A 223 21.42 -19.08 14.56
C GLY A 223 19.97 -18.98 14.09
N LEU A 224 19.41 -17.77 14.00
CA LEU A 224 18.06 -17.49 13.49
C LEU A 224 18.01 -17.52 11.95
N ALA A 225 18.99 -18.16 11.31
CA ALA A 225 19.16 -18.22 9.86
C ALA A 225 17.95 -18.82 9.12
N ALA A 226 17.19 -19.71 9.76
CA ALA A 226 15.96 -20.27 9.20
C ALA A 226 14.82 -19.23 9.08
N GLN A 227 14.87 -18.15 9.86
CA GLN A 227 13.93 -17.01 9.84
C GLN A 227 14.51 -15.84 9.01
N MET A 228 15.69 -16.01 8.44
CA MET A 228 16.43 -14.98 7.71
C MET A 228 15.85 -14.73 6.31
N SER A 229 15.18 -15.72 5.71
CA SER A 229 14.40 -15.52 4.49
C SER A 229 13.32 -14.46 4.68
N ASP A 230 12.70 -14.41 5.87
CA ASP A 230 11.66 -13.42 6.19
C ASP A 230 12.27 -12.03 6.40
N VAL A 231 13.44 -11.93 7.05
CA VAL A 231 14.17 -10.67 7.27
C VAL A 231 14.82 -10.13 5.98
N VAL A 232 15.27 -11.00 5.08
CA VAL A 232 15.84 -10.62 3.78
C VAL A 232 14.76 -10.06 2.85
N ASN A 233 13.53 -10.58 2.92
CA ASN A 233 12.38 -10.00 2.21
C ASN A 233 12.09 -8.56 2.70
N LEU A 234 12.14 -8.31 4.02
CA LEU A 234 12.00 -6.94 4.58
C LEU A 234 13.04 -5.96 4.04
N LYS A 235 14.29 -6.42 3.87
CA LYS A 235 15.37 -5.60 3.29
C LYS A 235 15.09 -5.30 1.83
N ARG A 236 14.63 -6.28 1.04
CA ARG A 236 14.31 -6.12 -0.38
C ARG A 236 13.23 -5.06 -0.57
N ASP A 237 12.14 -5.16 0.17
CA ASP A 237 11.01 -4.22 0.15
C ASP A 237 11.43 -2.78 0.50
N CYS A 238 12.47 -2.62 1.34
CA CYS A 238 13.03 -1.32 1.71
C CYS A 238 14.18 -0.82 0.81
N SER A 239 14.73 -1.66 -0.08
CA SER A 239 15.99 -1.42 -0.82
C SER A 239 15.81 -1.29 -2.34
N GLU A 240 14.71 -1.77 -2.92
CA GLU A 240 14.38 -1.59 -4.35
C GLU A 240 14.14 -0.11 -4.76
N GLN A 241 14.29 0.85 -3.84
CA GLN A 241 14.13 2.30 -4.06
C GLN A 241 15.45 3.10 -4.00
N LEU A 242 16.62 2.47 -3.90
CA LEU A 242 17.89 3.21 -4.00
C LEU A 242 18.17 3.74 -5.42
N ASP A 243 17.53 3.14 -6.44
CA ASP A 243 17.82 3.43 -7.85
C ASP A 243 16.77 4.33 -8.53
N GLU A 244 15.57 4.52 -7.95
CA GLU A 244 14.55 5.41 -8.54
C GLU A 244 14.80 6.90 -8.21
N ASP A 245 15.41 7.21 -7.05
CA ASP A 245 15.73 8.58 -6.63
C ASP A 245 16.95 9.19 -7.38
N GLU A 246 17.77 8.38 -8.08
CA GLU A 246 18.87 8.89 -8.91
C GLU A 246 18.40 9.56 -10.20
N HIS A 247 17.14 9.37 -10.61
CA HIS A 247 16.62 9.85 -11.89
C HIS A 247 15.62 11.02 -11.82
N GLU A 248 15.22 11.48 -10.63
CA GLU A 248 14.34 12.66 -10.47
C GLU A 248 15.08 13.99 -10.22
N LEU A 249 16.42 14.00 -10.23
CA LEU A 249 17.24 15.21 -10.07
C LEU A 249 18.16 15.52 -11.26
N VAL A 250 17.65 15.37 -12.49
CA VAL A 250 18.25 15.99 -13.70
C VAL A 250 17.16 16.60 -14.57
#